data_AF-A0A2T4AX77-F1
#
_entry.id   AF-A0A2T4AX77-F1
#
_cell.length_a   1.000
_cell.length_b   1.000
_cell.length_c   1.000
_cell.angle_alpha   90.00
_cell.angle_beta   90.00
_cell.angle_gamma   90.00
#
_symmetry.space_group_name_H-M   'P 1'
#
loop_
_entity.id
_entity.type
_entity.pdbx_description
1 polymer ?
#
loop_
_entity_poly.entity_id
_entity_poly.type
_entity_poly.pdbx_seq_one_letter_code
_entity_poly.pdbx_strand_id
1 'polypeptide(L)'
;MPPFEEMGCPFGSDRSFGPQVDPRCRPFDFTLLFEDILFVTVPAALLLILAPIQIWGLFRQRAAFTVRSRGLRRWKSMTFASILIVQVLYLVYRGQSPELKTRLSLPADILSSTATVLAFFLSRASHARSLRPSTVLDLYLSLSSLLNIARTRTLWLLAAGTPAPILMIVNLSLTLFALILESIEEKKRLANGSPEEFSGIWARISFSWLFPLLRKGYVKVLLQDDLPSLDTRLQSRLLRRQLITTWSKYDPKARHSLLRACFRTHLSTFPSAMLPRLCVTAFTFAQPFLVNTTIKLVGDKNANVYHEKGLIGAWALVYLGLAVSRSLYTYEASRFVTKLRGGLIALVYQRCLEIRAADEGNVSAVTLMGTDIERIASAMQLLHETWGSLVDIAIACWLLERQLFLACLAPIALVLVFIGITSQISVATQRAQVAWIEKVQERLRTTASLLGDIKAIKMLALPHVVSLLLTNLRRNEIKTSKKFRELLVATLMLSLTPLNLAPAATFAVYVVIAVYWTHETFYTAQAFTSLALIGLLTGP
;
A
#
# COMPACT_ATOMS: atom_id res chain seq x y z
N MET A 1 -30.27 -29.59 -29.40
CA MET A 1 -30.66 -28.81 -28.21
C MET A 1 -31.70 -27.81 -28.66
N PRO A 2 -32.92 -27.81 -28.07
CA PRO A 2 -33.94 -26.83 -28.40
C PRO A 2 -33.48 -25.41 -27.96
N PRO A 3 -34.04 -24.35 -28.55
CA PRO A 3 -33.62 -22.98 -28.30
C PRO A 3 -33.83 -22.59 -26.84
N PHE A 4 -32.90 -21.82 -26.28
CA PHE A 4 -32.82 -21.35 -24.89
C PHE A 4 -33.96 -20.38 -24.46
N GLU A 5 -35.09 -20.31 -25.18
CA GLU A 5 -36.06 -19.21 -25.07
C GLU A 5 -37.31 -19.46 -24.20
N GLU A 6 -37.52 -20.63 -23.61
CA GLU A 6 -38.75 -20.89 -22.83
C GLU A 6 -38.55 -21.52 -21.43
N MET A 7 -37.51 -21.14 -20.71
CA MET A 7 -37.45 -21.38 -19.25
C MET A 7 -37.12 -20.08 -18.53
N GLY A 8 -38.13 -19.46 -17.93
CA GLY A 8 -37.97 -18.24 -17.12
C GLY A 8 -37.01 -18.41 -15.94
N CYS A 9 -36.57 -17.27 -15.37
CA CYS A 9 -35.68 -17.22 -14.22
C CYS A 9 -36.16 -18.16 -13.09
N PRO A 10 -35.31 -19.08 -12.56
CA PRO A 10 -35.73 -20.00 -11.52
C PRO A 10 -36.18 -19.24 -10.26
N PHE A 11 -37.32 -19.67 -9.68
CA PHE A 11 -37.85 -19.07 -8.47
C PHE A 11 -36.81 -19.09 -7.33
N GLY A 12 -36.52 -17.91 -6.78
CA GLY A 12 -35.60 -17.77 -5.65
C GLY A 12 -34.11 -17.64 -5.99
N SER A 13 -33.75 -17.51 -7.28
CA SER A 13 -32.35 -17.30 -7.70
C SER A 13 -31.70 -16.05 -7.07
N ASP A 14 -32.48 -15.01 -6.77
CA ASP A 14 -32.02 -13.80 -6.10
C ASP A 14 -32.01 -13.89 -4.56
N ARG A 15 -32.57 -14.98 -4.01
CA ARG A 15 -32.68 -15.22 -2.56
C ARG A 15 -31.62 -16.20 -2.05
N SER A 16 -30.89 -16.87 -2.93
CA SER A 16 -29.75 -17.71 -2.56
C SER A 16 -28.51 -16.84 -2.31
N PHE A 17 -27.63 -17.32 -1.44
CA PHE A 17 -26.35 -16.66 -1.20
C PHE A 17 -25.35 -17.08 -2.27
N GLY A 18 -24.92 -16.12 -3.09
CA GLY A 18 -23.87 -16.35 -4.09
C GLY A 18 -23.55 -15.08 -4.89
N PRO A 19 -22.29 -14.89 -5.30
CA PRO A 19 -21.88 -13.71 -6.08
C PRO A 19 -22.47 -13.69 -7.49
N GLN A 20 -22.94 -14.81 -8.03
CA GLN A 20 -23.43 -14.87 -9.40
C GLN A 20 -24.88 -15.38 -9.41
N VAL A 21 -25.77 -14.61 -10.02
CA VAL A 21 -27.14 -15.05 -10.31
C VAL A 21 -27.16 -16.02 -11.49
N ASP A 22 -28.19 -16.87 -11.58
CA ASP A 22 -28.37 -17.77 -12.72
C ASP A 22 -28.32 -16.95 -14.03
N PRO A 23 -27.46 -17.32 -15.00
CA PRO A 23 -27.32 -16.60 -16.27
C PRO A 23 -28.63 -16.45 -17.05
N ARG A 24 -29.61 -17.34 -16.81
CA ARG A 24 -30.96 -17.27 -17.39
C ARG A 24 -31.78 -16.10 -16.85
N CYS A 25 -31.49 -15.64 -15.64
CA CYS A 25 -32.15 -14.46 -15.05
C CYS A 25 -31.54 -13.19 -15.61
N ARG A 26 -30.22 -13.01 -15.39
CA ARG A 26 -29.47 -11.81 -15.82
C ARG A 26 -28.03 -12.19 -16.18
N PRO A 27 -27.50 -11.76 -17.33
CA PRO A 27 -26.13 -12.08 -17.71
C PRO A 27 -25.11 -11.27 -16.91
N PHE A 28 -24.13 -11.96 -16.32
CA PHE A 28 -23.01 -11.36 -15.57
C PHE A 28 -23.52 -10.40 -14.47
N ASP A 29 -24.25 -10.91 -13.47
CA ASP A 29 -24.84 -10.07 -12.44
C ASP A 29 -24.82 -10.74 -11.06
N PHE A 30 -24.94 -9.93 -10.00
CA PHE A 30 -24.96 -10.41 -8.62
C PHE A 30 -26.39 -10.81 -8.20
N THR A 31 -26.49 -11.70 -7.22
CA THR A 31 -27.78 -11.97 -6.55
C THR A 31 -28.14 -10.82 -5.63
N LEU A 32 -29.43 -10.47 -5.53
CA LEU A 32 -29.88 -9.38 -4.64
C LEU A 32 -29.47 -9.60 -3.17
N LEU A 33 -29.50 -10.85 -2.68
CA LEU A 33 -29.07 -11.17 -1.33
C LEU A 33 -27.58 -10.88 -1.09
N PHE A 34 -26.72 -11.18 -2.07
CA PHE A 34 -25.30 -10.90 -1.99
C PHE A 34 -25.02 -9.40 -1.94
N GLU A 35 -25.74 -8.60 -2.75
CA GLU A 35 -25.64 -7.15 -2.72
C GLU A 35 -26.10 -6.57 -1.37
N ASP A 36 -27.23 -7.03 -0.84
CA ASP A 36 -27.74 -6.54 0.46
C ASP A 36 -26.74 -6.81 1.60
N ILE A 37 -26.05 -7.96 1.59
CA ILE A 37 -25.06 -8.32 2.60
C ILE A 37 -23.76 -7.54 2.39
N LEU A 38 -23.12 -7.69 1.24
CA LEU A 38 -21.75 -7.19 1.04
C LEU A 38 -21.69 -5.75 0.56
N PHE A 39 -22.66 -5.30 -0.24
CA PHE A 39 -22.64 -3.95 -0.82
C PHE A 39 -23.27 -2.91 0.10
N VAL A 40 -24.24 -3.32 0.92
CA VAL A 40 -24.96 -2.41 1.81
C VAL A 40 -24.57 -2.63 3.26
N THR A 41 -24.73 -3.86 3.76
CA THR A 41 -24.60 -4.14 5.20
C THR A 41 -23.16 -4.00 5.69
N VAL A 42 -22.17 -4.54 4.97
CA VAL A 42 -20.76 -4.47 5.39
C VAL A 42 -20.21 -3.03 5.46
N PRO A 43 -20.31 -2.19 4.41
CA PRO A 43 -19.84 -0.80 4.49
C PRO A 43 -20.57 0.02 5.57
N ALA A 44 -21.89 -0.17 5.71
CA ALA A 44 -22.68 0.51 6.72
C ALA A 44 -22.27 0.09 8.14
N ALA A 45 -22.11 -1.20 8.40
CA ALA A 45 -21.68 -1.73 9.70
C ALA A 45 -20.28 -1.22 10.09
N LEU A 46 -19.33 -1.21 9.14
CA LEU A 46 -17.99 -0.66 9.37
C LEU A 46 -18.03 0.82 9.75
N LEU A 47 -18.85 1.62 9.06
CA LEU A 47 -19.03 3.04 9.41
C LEU A 47 -19.66 3.20 10.79
N LEU A 48 -20.69 2.42 11.11
CA LEU A 48 -21.37 2.45 12.41
C LEU A 48 -20.45 2.11 13.58
N ILE A 49 -19.43 1.27 13.36
CA ILE A 49 -18.43 0.94 14.38
C ILE A 49 -17.35 2.03 14.48
N LEU A 50 -16.84 2.53 13.36
CA LEU A 50 -15.69 3.44 13.33
C LEU A 50 -16.07 4.90 13.60
N ALA A 51 -17.24 5.35 13.14
CA ALA A 51 -17.66 6.74 13.26
C ALA A 51 -17.83 7.19 14.73
N PRO A 52 -18.45 6.42 15.65
CA PRO A 52 -18.57 6.83 17.06
C PRO A 52 -17.20 6.99 17.73
N ILE A 53 -16.25 6.08 17.44
CA ILE A 53 -14.88 6.14 17.97
C ILE A 53 -14.19 7.44 17.52
N GLN A 54 -14.34 7.80 16.23
CA GLN A 54 -13.78 9.05 15.71
C GLN A 54 -14.46 10.28 16.28
N ILE A 55 -15.80 10.29 16.34
CA ILE A 55 -16.57 11.40 16.91
C ILE A 55 -16.13 11.63 18.36
N TRP A 56 -16.04 10.57 19.17
CA TRP A 56 -15.57 10.65 20.55
C TRP A 56 -14.13 11.18 20.66
N GLY A 57 -13.23 10.72 19.78
CA GLY A 57 -11.87 11.24 19.69
C GLY A 57 -11.81 12.73 19.34
N LEU A 58 -12.65 13.19 18.40
CA LEU A 58 -12.76 14.60 18.02
C LEU A 58 -13.34 15.45 19.16
N PHE A 59 -14.26 14.89 19.96
CA PHE A 59 -14.82 15.60 21.11
C PHE A 59 -13.82 15.78 22.25
N ARG A 60 -12.89 14.83 22.44
CA ARG A 60 -11.80 14.93 23.43
C ARG A 60 -10.69 15.90 23.02
N GLN A 61 -10.52 16.16 21.73
CA GLN A 61 -9.52 17.09 21.23
C GLN A 61 -10.03 18.54 21.31
N ARG A 62 -9.14 19.47 21.69
CA ARG A 62 -9.44 20.91 21.62
C ARG A 62 -9.66 21.29 20.14
N ALA A 63 -10.67 22.12 19.88
CA ALA A 63 -10.96 22.58 18.52
C ALA A 63 -9.72 23.31 17.97
N ALA A 64 -9.22 22.85 16.82
CA ALA A 64 -7.96 23.32 16.27
C ALA A 64 -8.05 24.71 15.59
N PHE A 65 -9.25 25.24 15.32
CA PHE A 65 -9.45 26.50 14.58
C PHE A 65 -10.65 27.32 15.02
N THR A 66 -10.60 28.61 14.69
CA THR A 66 -11.61 29.63 15.04
C THR A 66 -12.54 30.02 13.88
N VAL A 67 -12.14 29.85 12.60
CA VAL A 67 -12.96 30.31 11.45
C VAL A 67 -13.04 29.24 10.37
N ARG A 68 -14.27 28.80 10.05
CA ARG A 68 -14.56 27.89 8.94
C ARG A 68 -15.72 28.40 8.10
N SER A 69 -15.70 28.09 6.81
CA SER A 69 -16.73 28.53 5.88
C SER A 69 -18.09 27.96 6.25
N ARG A 70 -19.03 28.86 6.50
CA ARG A 70 -20.42 28.48 6.75
C ARG A 70 -21.07 27.92 5.49
N GLY A 71 -20.57 28.27 4.30
CA GLY A 71 -21.07 27.81 3.01
C GLY A 71 -20.84 26.33 2.79
N LEU A 72 -19.58 25.87 2.84
CA LEU A 72 -19.26 24.45 2.62
C LEU A 72 -19.91 23.54 3.66
N ARG A 73 -20.01 23.99 4.92
CA ARG A 73 -20.74 23.24 5.96
C ARG A 73 -22.21 23.02 5.59
N ARG A 74 -22.87 24.05 5.06
CA ARG A 74 -24.27 23.97 4.62
C ARG A 74 -24.40 23.02 3.43
N TRP A 75 -23.56 23.14 2.41
CA TRP A 75 -23.55 22.23 1.26
C TRP A 75 -23.37 20.77 1.68
N LYS A 76 -22.35 20.45 2.48
CA LYS A 76 -22.14 19.09 3.03
C LYS A 76 -23.39 18.58 3.75
N SER A 77 -23.96 19.41 4.62
CA SER A 77 -25.17 19.06 5.39
C SER A 77 -26.38 18.79 4.49
N MET A 78 -26.58 19.63 3.46
CA MET A 78 -27.68 19.49 2.51
C MET A 78 -27.53 18.21 1.68
N THR A 79 -26.32 17.88 1.23
CA THR A 79 -26.08 16.66 0.46
C THR A 79 -26.36 15.39 1.27
N PHE A 80 -25.93 15.31 2.53
CA PHE A 80 -26.27 14.15 3.37
C PHE A 80 -27.77 14.06 3.68
N ALA A 81 -28.45 15.20 3.86
CA ALA A 81 -29.90 15.22 4.04
C ALA A 81 -30.63 14.73 2.77
N SER A 82 -30.19 15.14 1.58
CA SER A 82 -30.77 14.66 0.32
C SER A 82 -30.50 13.18 0.08
N ILE A 83 -29.30 12.67 0.42
CA ILE A 83 -28.99 11.23 0.38
C ILE A 83 -29.97 10.45 1.28
N LEU A 84 -30.17 10.91 2.52
CA LEU A 84 -31.08 10.26 3.46
C LEU A 84 -32.52 10.23 2.94
N ILE A 85 -33.02 11.32 2.36
CA ILE A 85 -34.37 11.38 1.79
C ILE A 85 -34.51 10.34 0.66
N VAL A 86 -33.54 10.28 -0.25
CA VAL A 86 -33.57 9.32 -1.37
C VAL A 86 -33.49 7.88 -0.88
N GLN A 87 -32.67 7.60 0.14
CA GLN A 87 -32.59 6.27 0.77
C GLN A 87 -33.90 5.85 1.44
N VAL A 88 -34.58 6.77 2.12
CA VAL A 88 -35.90 6.50 2.72
C VAL A 88 -36.96 6.27 1.65
N LEU A 89 -36.97 7.06 0.57
CA LEU A 89 -37.88 6.85 -0.57
C LEU A 89 -37.65 5.48 -1.23
N TYR A 90 -36.38 5.09 -1.42
CA TYR A 90 -36.03 3.78 -1.95
C TYR A 90 -36.47 2.65 -1.00
N LEU A 91 -36.26 2.80 0.32
CA LEU A 91 -36.71 1.85 1.33
C LEU A 91 -38.24 1.64 1.31
N VAL A 92 -39.01 2.73 1.23
CA VAL A 92 -40.48 2.66 1.16
C VAL A 92 -40.93 1.95 -0.11
N TYR A 93 -40.34 2.31 -1.25
CA TYR A 93 -40.66 1.69 -2.53
C TYR A 93 -40.32 0.19 -2.53
N ARG A 94 -39.12 -0.18 -2.09
CA ARG A 94 -38.68 -1.57 -1.96
C ARG A 94 -39.53 -2.35 -0.95
N GLY A 95 -40.07 -1.68 0.06
CA GLY A 95 -41.03 -2.21 1.02
C GLY A 95 -42.40 -2.56 0.40
N GLN A 96 -42.76 -1.99 -0.75
CA GLN A 96 -44.01 -2.27 -1.45
C GLN A 96 -43.83 -3.30 -2.59
N SER A 97 -42.67 -3.33 -3.24
CA SER A 97 -42.40 -4.24 -4.36
C SER A 97 -41.92 -5.62 -3.91
N PRO A 98 -42.69 -6.72 -4.11
CA PRO A 98 -42.31 -8.07 -3.68
C PRO A 98 -41.11 -8.65 -4.45
N GLU A 99 -40.87 -8.17 -5.67
CA GLU A 99 -39.80 -8.63 -6.57
C GLU A 99 -38.39 -8.22 -6.10
N LEU A 100 -38.28 -7.11 -5.38
CA LEU A 100 -37.01 -6.57 -4.88
C LEU A 100 -36.71 -6.99 -3.42
N LYS A 101 -37.58 -7.81 -2.82
CA LYS A 101 -37.48 -8.23 -1.42
C LYS A 101 -36.67 -9.51 -1.26
N THR A 102 -35.67 -9.42 -0.41
CA THR A 102 -34.91 -10.56 0.13
C THR A 102 -35.16 -10.65 1.64
N ARG A 103 -34.61 -11.67 2.30
CA ARG A 103 -34.70 -11.77 3.78
C ARG A 103 -33.97 -10.63 4.49
N LEU A 104 -33.00 -9.99 3.82
CA LEU A 104 -32.11 -8.99 4.39
C LEU A 104 -32.27 -7.59 3.77
N SER A 105 -33.14 -7.42 2.77
CA SER A 105 -33.31 -6.13 2.08
C SER A 105 -33.75 -5.01 3.02
N LEU A 106 -34.75 -5.25 3.87
CA LEU A 106 -35.25 -4.24 4.83
C LEU A 106 -34.21 -3.91 5.92
N PRO A 107 -33.60 -4.88 6.62
CA PRO A 107 -32.51 -4.59 7.57
C PRO A 107 -31.34 -3.84 6.93
N ALA A 108 -30.92 -4.21 5.72
CA ALA A 108 -29.79 -3.58 5.02
C ALA A 108 -30.07 -2.11 4.69
N ASP A 109 -31.26 -1.80 4.16
CA ASP A 109 -31.63 -0.44 3.79
C ASP A 109 -31.83 0.45 5.04
N ILE A 110 -32.39 -0.09 6.13
CA ILE A 110 -32.45 0.61 7.44
C ILE A 110 -31.04 0.88 7.94
N LEU A 111 -30.15 -0.11 7.92
CA LEU A 111 -28.77 0.04 8.37
C LEU A 111 -28.03 1.11 7.56
N SER A 112 -28.20 1.12 6.23
CA SER A 112 -27.60 2.14 5.37
C SER A 112 -28.11 3.55 5.68
N SER A 113 -29.41 3.69 5.96
CA SER A 113 -30.02 4.96 6.35
C SER A 113 -29.47 5.45 7.69
N THR A 114 -29.34 4.55 8.67
CA THR A 114 -28.72 4.88 9.97
C THR A 114 -27.23 5.26 9.83
N ALA A 115 -26.50 4.58 8.94
CA ALA A 115 -25.12 4.90 8.63
C ALA A 115 -24.99 6.29 7.99
N THR A 116 -25.89 6.68 7.10
CA THR A 116 -25.95 8.04 6.51
C THR A 116 -26.24 9.12 7.57
N VAL A 117 -27.14 8.85 8.52
CA VAL A 117 -27.38 9.77 9.65
C VAL A 117 -26.10 9.94 10.48
N LEU A 118 -25.40 8.86 10.78
CA LEU A 118 -24.14 8.95 11.53
C LEU A 118 -23.03 9.63 10.70
N ALA A 119 -22.99 9.39 9.39
CA ALA A 119 -22.09 10.05 8.44
C ALA A 119 -22.27 11.58 8.46
N PHE A 120 -23.53 12.05 8.51
CA PHE A 120 -23.86 13.46 8.67
C PHE A 120 -23.29 14.07 9.95
N PHE A 121 -23.46 13.39 11.09
CA PHE A 121 -22.90 13.84 12.36
C PHE A 121 -21.37 13.83 12.34
N LEU A 122 -20.75 12.80 11.77
CA LEU A 122 -19.30 12.72 11.61
C LEU A 122 -18.76 13.82 10.69
N SER A 123 -19.42 14.10 9.56
CA SER A 123 -19.09 15.20 8.66
C SER A 123 -19.12 16.54 9.41
N ARG A 124 -20.16 16.77 10.21
CA ARG A 124 -20.26 17.99 11.04
C ARG A 124 -19.21 18.09 12.13
N ALA A 125 -18.95 17.00 12.86
CA ALA A 125 -17.92 16.97 13.90
C ALA A 125 -16.52 17.17 13.31
N SER A 126 -16.22 16.51 12.19
CA SER A 126 -14.98 16.67 11.44
C SER A 126 -14.85 18.10 10.91
N HIS A 127 -15.94 18.65 10.36
CA HIS A 127 -15.97 20.04 9.92
C HIS A 127 -15.86 21.04 11.09
N ALA A 128 -16.26 20.70 12.31
CA ALA A 128 -16.11 21.60 13.44
C ALA A 128 -14.69 21.55 14.05
N ARG A 129 -14.08 20.36 14.10
CA ARG A 129 -12.94 20.12 15.00
C ARG A 129 -11.68 19.54 14.33
N SER A 130 -11.80 18.87 13.19
CA SER A 130 -10.67 18.20 12.53
C SER A 130 -9.84 19.15 11.68
N LEU A 131 -8.51 18.93 11.70
CA LEU A 131 -7.50 19.58 10.84
C LEU A 131 -7.62 19.17 9.37
N ARG A 132 -8.05 17.93 9.12
CA ARG A 132 -8.14 17.32 7.80
C ARG A 132 -9.51 16.69 7.56
N PRO A 133 -9.90 16.43 6.30
CA PRO A 133 -11.08 15.61 5.98
C PRO A 133 -11.07 14.26 6.70
N SER A 134 -12.26 13.71 6.96
CA SER A 134 -12.36 12.44 7.68
C SER A 134 -12.00 11.28 6.77
N THR A 135 -10.92 10.57 7.09
CA THR A 135 -10.46 9.42 6.30
C THR A 135 -11.47 8.28 6.28
N VAL A 136 -12.21 8.07 7.37
CA VAL A 136 -13.22 7.01 7.43
C VAL A 136 -14.43 7.36 6.57
N LEU A 137 -14.83 8.63 6.56
CA LEU A 137 -15.94 9.09 5.74
C LEU A 137 -15.58 9.04 4.25
N ASP A 138 -14.39 9.50 3.88
CA ASP A 138 -13.90 9.44 2.49
C ASP A 138 -13.84 7.99 1.99
N LEU A 139 -13.29 7.07 2.80
CA LEU A 139 -13.24 5.64 2.44
C LEU A 139 -14.63 5.01 2.33
N TYR A 140 -15.54 5.34 3.25
CA TYR A 140 -16.92 4.86 3.21
C TYR A 140 -17.65 5.34 1.95
N LEU A 141 -17.56 6.63 1.63
CA LEU A 141 -18.22 7.21 0.45
C LEU A 141 -17.64 6.65 -0.85
N SER A 142 -16.32 6.46 -0.93
CA SER A 142 -15.69 5.84 -2.09
C SER A 142 -16.09 4.37 -2.26
N LEU A 143 -16.05 3.57 -1.19
CA LEU A 143 -16.50 2.18 -1.24
C LEU A 143 -17.99 2.11 -1.61
N SER A 144 -18.83 2.91 -0.98
CA SER A 144 -20.27 2.96 -1.28
C SER A 144 -20.55 3.39 -2.72
N SER A 145 -19.79 4.35 -3.26
CA SER A 145 -19.94 4.77 -4.66
C SER A 145 -19.60 3.63 -5.63
N LEU A 146 -18.51 2.90 -5.38
CA LEU A 146 -18.09 1.77 -6.21
C LEU A 146 -19.14 0.64 -6.19
N LEU A 147 -19.65 0.29 -5.00
CA LEU A 147 -20.63 -0.78 -4.85
C LEU A 147 -22.02 -0.39 -5.37
N ASN A 148 -22.42 0.89 -5.23
CA ASN A 148 -23.68 1.38 -5.79
C ASN A 148 -23.68 1.42 -7.32
N ILE A 149 -22.53 1.48 -8.00
CA ILE A 149 -22.45 1.32 -9.47
C ILE A 149 -22.98 -0.07 -9.87
N ALA A 150 -22.53 -1.13 -9.18
CA ALA A 150 -23.00 -2.49 -9.43
C ALA A 150 -24.51 -2.61 -9.18
N ARG A 151 -24.99 -2.17 -8.02
CA ARG A 151 -26.43 -2.18 -7.67
C ARG A 151 -27.30 -1.41 -8.67
N THR A 152 -26.81 -0.27 -9.16
CA THR A 152 -27.51 0.54 -10.16
C THR A 152 -27.72 -0.26 -11.44
N ARG A 153 -26.68 -0.97 -11.91
CA ARG A 153 -26.79 -1.84 -13.09
C ARG A 153 -27.80 -2.96 -12.84
N THR A 154 -27.73 -3.65 -11.70
CA THR A 154 -28.64 -4.74 -11.34
C THR A 154 -30.09 -4.28 -11.34
N LEU A 155 -30.38 -3.12 -10.75
CA LEU A 155 -31.74 -2.54 -10.75
C LEU A 155 -32.22 -2.16 -12.15
N TRP A 156 -31.34 -1.65 -13.03
CA TRP A 156 -31.69 -1.39 -14.42
C TRP A 156 -32.00 -2.65 -15.21
N LEU A 157 -31.31 -3.76 -14.93
CA LEU A 157 -31.58 -5.03 -15.60
C LEU A 157 -32.86 -5.69 -15.08
N LEU A 158 -33.18 -5.52 -13.79
CA LEU A 158 -34.31 -6.18 -13.14
C LEU A 158 -35.62 -5.39 -13.30
N ALA A 159 -35.57 -4.06 -13.22
CA ALA A 159 -36.76 -3.23 -13.06
C ALA A 159 -36.71 -1.94 -13.92
N ALA A 160 -36.22 -2.03 -15.16
CA ALA A 160 -36.25 -0.97 -16.16
C ALA A 160 -37.70 -0.54 -16.46
N GLY A 161 -38.18 0.50 -15.79
CA GLY A 161 -39.57 0.97 -15.88
C GLY A 161 -40.19 1.32 -14.53
N THR A 162 -39.57 0.86 -13.43
CA THR A 162 -39.92 1.28 -12.06
C THR A 162 -39.13 2.53 -11.64
N PRO A 163 -39.56 3.27 -10.59
CA PRO A 163 -38.76 4.37 -10.04
C PRO A 163 -37.47 3.92 -9.31
N ALA A 164 -37.30 2.63 -9.00
CA ALA A 164 -36.16 2.13 -8.22
C ALA A 164 -34.77 2.42 -8.83
N PRO A 165 -34.50 2.16 -10.14
CA PRO A 165 -33.20 2.43 -10.74
C PRO A 165 -32.89 3.94 -10.79
N ILE A 166 -33.92 4.77 -10.99
CA ILE A 166 -33.79 6.23 -11.00
C ILE A 166 -33.38 6.74 -9.61
N LEU A 167 -34.07 6.29 -8.56
CA LEU A 167 -33.72 6.62 -7.17
C LEU A 167 -32.28 6.18 -6.84
N MET A 168 -31.84 5.02 -7.33
CA MET A 168 -30.46 4.56 -7.12
C MET A 168 -29.42 5.41 -7.86
N ILE A 169 -29.67 5.83 -9.11
CA ILE A 169 -28.80 6.78 -9.82
C ILE A 169 -28.70 8.10 -9.07
N VAL A 170 -29.82 8.61 -8.55
CA VAL A 170 -29.82 9.85 -7.76
C VAL A 170 -29.00 9.66 -6.48
N ASN A 171 -29.16 8.53 -5.78
CA ASN A 171 -28.34 8.21 -4.62
C ASN A 171 -26.84 8.09 -4.97
N LEU A 172 -26.49 7.44 -6.08
CA LEU A 172 -25.11 7.32 -6.56
C LEU A 172 -24.50 8.69 -6.90
N SER A 173 -25.23 9.54 -7.62
CA SER A 173 -24.74 10.88 -7.98
C SER A 173 -24.58 11.78 -6.75
N LEU A 174 -25.52 11.74 -5.80
CA LEU A 174 -25.42 12.47 -4.54
C LEU A 174 -24.26 11.96 -3.66
N THR A 175 -24.03 10.65 -3.61
CA THR A 175 -22.90 10.07 -2.84
C THR A 175 -21.55 10.42 -3.46
N LEU A 176 -21.43 10.41 -4.79
CA LEU A 176 -20.25 10.93 -5.50
C LEU A 176 -20.03 12.42 -5.24
N PHE A 177 -21.11 13.21 -5.27
CA PHE A 177 -21.03 14.64 -4.95
C PHE A 177 -20.61 14.87 -3.49
N ALA A 178 -21.13 14.08 -2.55
CA ALA A 178 -20.71 14.11 -1.15
C ALA A 178 -19.22 13.78 -1.00
N LEU A 179 -18.72 12.77 -1.73
CA LEU A 179 -17.29 12.42 -1.74
C LEU A 179 -16.43 13.59 -2.22
N ILE A 180 -16.83 14.25 -3.31
CA ILE A 180 -16.12 15.43 -3.82
C ILE A 180 -16.14 16.55 -2.77
N LEU A 181 -17.30 16.88 -2.21
CA LEU A 181 -17.41 17.92 -1.18
C LEU A 181 -16.58 17.59 0.07
N GLU A 182 -16.53 16.33 0.49
CA GLU A 182 -15.70 15.93 1.64
C GLU A 182 -14.21 16.02 1.34
N SER A 183 -13.81 15.68 0.11
CA SER A 183 -12.42 15.80 -0.35
C SER A 183 -11.94 17.25 -0.53
N ILE A 184 -12.85 18.20 -0.75
CA ILE A 184 -12.51 19.61 -0.89
C ILE A 184 -12.13 20.20 0.47
N GLU A 185 -10.90 20.68 0.53
CA GLU A 185 -10.36 21.45 1.65
C GLU A 185 -10.57 22.94 1.41
N GLU A 186 -11.38 23.58 2.26
CA GLU A 186 -11.49 25.04 2.25
C GLU A 186 -10.40 25.65 3.10
N LYS A 187 -9.44 26.26 2.41
CA LYS A 187 -8.20 26.81 2.97
C LYS A 187 -8.44 28.22 3.52
N LYS A 188 -8.41 28.37 4.85
CA LYS A 188 -7.82 29.56 5.47
C LYS A 188 -6.68 29.11 6.36
N ARG A 189 -5.46 29.25 5.82
CA ARG A 189 -4.18 29.01 6.50
C ARG A 189 -4.03 29.99 7.66
N LEU A 190 -4.64 29.69 8.80
CA LEU A 190 -4.44 30.43 10.05
C LEU A 190 -3.22 29.90 10.83
N ALA A 191 -2.60 28.80 10.40
CA ALA A 191 -1.48 28.17 11.11
C ALA A 191 -0.35 27.75 10.14
N ASN A 192 0.88 27.80 10.65
CA ASN A 192 2.15 27.38 10.01
C ASN A 192 2.25 25.85 9.79
N GLY A 193 1.15 25.19 9.43
CA GLY A 193 1.06 23.74 9.24
C GLY A 193 1.48 23.28 7.85
N SER A 194 1.91 22.03 7.75
CA SER A 194 2.30 21.41 6.49
C SER A 194 1.09 21.22 5.56
N PRO A 195 1.22 21.38 4.23
CA PRO A 195 0.15 21.05 3.28
C PRO A 195 -0.34 19.60 3.42
N GLU A 196 0.56 18.68 3.77
CA GLU A 196 0.27 17.27 4.01
C GLU A 196 -0.71 17.07 5.18
N GLU A 197 -0.57 17.84 6.26
CA GLU A 197 -1.39 17.72 7.48
C GLU A 197 -2.85 18.10 7.25
N PHE A 198 -3.11 19.02 6.32
CA PHE A 198 -4.46 19.42 5.91
C PHE A 198 -5.07 18.47 4.87
N SER A 199 -4.23 17.69 4.19
CA SER A 199 -4.62 16.88 3.05
C SER A 199 -5.54 15.72 3.41
N GLY A 200 -6.65 15.59 2.68
CA GLY A 200 -7.55 14.43 2.71
C GLY A 200 -6.86 13.14 2.30
N ILE A 201 -7.54 11.99 2.44
CA ILE A 201 -6.91 10.69 2.12
C ILE A 201 -6.53 10.59 0.65
N TRP A 202 -7.40 11.01 -0.27
CA TRP A 202 -7.17 10.94 -1.72
C TRP A 202 -6.04 11.88 -2.17
N ALA A 203 -5.93 13.07 -1.56
CA ALA A 203 -4.82 13.97 -1.81
C ALA A 203 -3.47 13.40 -1.32
N ARG A 204 -3.48 12.65 -0.21
CA ARG A 204 -2.28 11.97 0.30
C ARG A 204 -1.90 10.75 -0.53
N ILE A 205 -2.87 9.94 -0.96
CA ILE A 205 -2.66 8.77 -1.85
C ILE A 205 -2.08 9.19 -3.20
N SER A 206 -2.63 10.24 -3.79
CA SER A 206 -2.18 10.77 -5.09
C SER A 206 -0.95 11.68 -4.97
N PHE A 207 -0.50 11.97 -3.75
CA PHE A 207 0.54 12.96 -3.46
C PHE A 207 0.27 14.34 -4.09
N SER A 208 -1.00 14.69 -4.33
CA SER A 208 -1.36 15.93 -5.02
C SER A 208 -0.94 17.19 -4.26
N TRP A 209 -0.78 17.09 -2.94
CA TRP A 209 -0.27 18.17 -2.10
C TRP A 209 1.20 18.54 -2.37
N LEU A 210 1.99 17.64 -3.00
CA LEU A 210 3.35 17.92 -3.45
C LEU A 210 3.40 18.67 -4.77
N PHE A 211 2.32 18.67 -5.56
CA PHE A 211 2.31 19.29 -6.90
C PHE A 211 2.75 20.76 -6.91
N PRO A 212 2.34 21.62 -5.95
CA PRO A 212 2.85 23.00 -5.89
C PRO A 212 4.36 23.09 -5.68
N LEU A 213 4.96 22.17 -4.91
CA LEU A 213 6.40 22.12 -4.69
C LEU A 213 7.14 21.63 -5.94
N LEU A 214 6.63 20.57 -6.58
CA LEU A 214 7.19 20.04 -7.83
C LEU A 214 7.18 21.09 -8.94
N ARG A 215 6.08 21.85 -9.06
CA ARG A 215 5.98 22.96 -10.01
C ARG A 215 6.98 24.07 -9.72
N LYS A 216 7.19 24.42 -8.45
CA LYS A 216 8.26 25.39 -8.08
C LYS A 216 9.64 24.87 -8.45
N GLY A 217 9.92 23.59 -8.19
CA GLY A 217 11.19 22.94 -8.52
C GLY A 217 11.45 22.84 -10.03
N TYR A 218 10.39 22.82 -10.85
CA TYR A 218 10.49 22.90 -12.31
C TYR A 218 10.94 24.30 -12.77
N VAL A 219 10.53 25.35 -12.08
CA VAL A 219 10.80 26.76 -12.45
C VAL A 219 12.11 27.27 -11.84
N LYS A 220 12.47 26.82 -10.63
CA LYS A 220 13.68 27.28 -9.93
C LYS A 220 14.31 26.18 -9.08
N VAL A 221 15.60 26.36 -8.79
CA VAL A 221 16.29 25.56 -7.78
C VAL A 221 15.63 25.81 -6.42
N LEU A 222 15.22 24.73 -5.75
CA LEU A 222 14.54 24.81 -4.46
C LEU A 222 15.53 25.19 -3.35
N LEU A 223 15.18 26.22 -2.58
CA LEU A 223 15.88 26.60 -1.35
C LEU A 223 15.15 26.01 -0.13
N GLN A 224 15.78 26.06 1.05
CA GLN A 224 15.19 25.56 2.29
C GLN A 224 13.85 26.25 2.62
N ASP A 225 13.73 27.54 2.34
CA ASP A 225 12.51 28.33 2.57
C ASP A 225 11.37 28.00 1.59
N ASP A 226 11.67 27.31 0.48
CA ASP A 226 10.64 26.84 -0.45
C ASP A 226 9.95 25.56 -0.01
N LEU A 227 10.57 24.83 0.92
CA LEU A 227 10.05 23.57 1.44
C LEU A 227 8.88 23.84 2.40
N PRO A 228 7.82 23.01 2.35
CA PRO A 228 6.75 23.13 3.32
C PRO A 228 7.27 22.85 4.74
N SER A 229 6.64 23.49 5.73
CA SER A 229 6.89 23.13 7.13
C SER A 229 6.55 21.66 7.36
N LEU A 230 7.23 21.06 8.34
CA LEU A 230 7.02 19.66 8.71
C LEU A 230 5.68 19.50 9.46
N ASP A 231 4.96 18.41 9.18
CA ASP A 231 3.79 17.97 9.96
C ASP A 231 4.11 18.00 11.46
N THR A 232 3.22 18.59 12.26
CA THR A 232 3.38 18.70 13.71
C THR A 232 3.72 17.35 14.37
N ARG A 233 3.14 16.25 13.88
CA ARG A 233 3.35 14.88 14.42
C ARG A 233 4.71 14.27 14.06
N LEU A 234 5.46 14.88 13.14
CA LEU A 234 6.80 14.47 12.74
C LEU A 234 7.88 15.36 13.38
N GLN A 235 7.51 16.43 14.09
CA GLN A 235 8.48 17.31 14.73
C GLN A 235 9.31 16.58 15.80
N SER A 236 10.63 16.71 15.71
CA SER A 236 11.58 16.05 16.61
C SER A 236 11.31 16.33 18.09
N ARG A 237 10.84 17.54 18.43
CA ARG A 237 10.49 17.91 19.82
C ARG A 237 9.36 17.03 20.39
N LEU A 238 8.33 16.75 19.59
CA LEU A 238 7.20 15.92 20.01
C LEU A 238 7.60 14.45 20.06
N LEU A 239 8.30 13.97 19.03
CA LEU A 239 8.80 12.60 18.96
C LEU A 239 9.72 12.27 20.14
N ARG A 240 10.66 13.17 20.46
CA ARG A 240 11.55 13.05 21.61
C ARG A 240 10.80 12.95 22.92
N ARG A 241 9.84 13.86 23.17
CA ARG A 241 9.03 13.84 24.41
C ARG A 241 8.27 12.52 24.55
N GLN A 242 7.61 12.06 23.50
CA GLN A 242 6.86 10.80 23.50
C GLN A 242 7.77 9.58 23.72
N LEU A 243 8.95 9.57 23.09
CA LEU A 243 9.90 8.47 23.23
C LEU A 243 10.48 8.43 24.64
N ILE A 244 10.92 9.55 25.20
CA ILE A 244 11.48 9.62 26.57
C ILE A 244 10.44 9.18 27.61
N THR A 245 9.21 9.70 27.52
CA THR A 245 8.12 9.34 28.46
C THR A 245 7.71 7.88 28.39
N THR A 246 7.91 7.24 27.24
CA THR A 246 7.67 5.80 27.10
C THR A 246 8.89 5.02 27.57
N TRP A 247 10.09 5.47 27.23
CA TRP A 247 11.38 4.88 27.59
C TRP A 247 11.60 4.80 29.09
N SER A 248 11.23 5.84 29.83
CA SER A 248 11.35 5.90 31.30
C SER A 248 10.52 4.84 32.04
N LYS A 249 9.55 4.21 31.37
CA LYS A 249 8.73 3.12 31.94
C LYS A 249 9.35 1.75 31.78
N TYR A 250 10.39 1.62 30.97
CA TYR A 250 11.11 0.36 30.77
C TYR A 250 12.42 0.39 31.55
N ASP A 251 12.86 -0.78 32.01
CA ASP A 251 14.19 -0.93 32.58
C ASP A 251 15.25 -0.73 31.47
N PRO A 252 16.19 0.22 31.60
CA PRO A 252 17.25 0.44 30.61
C PRO A 252 18.20 -0.76 30.49
N LYS A 253 18.31 -1.61 31.52
CA LYS A 253 19.15 -2.81 31.50
C LYS A 253 18.48 -4.01 30.83
N ALA A 254 17.17 -3.96 30.61
CA ALA A 254 16.44 -5.05 29.98
C ALA A 254 16.79 -5.19 28.50
N ARG A 255 16.90 -6.44 28.03
CA ARG A 255 17.24 -6.76 26.64
C ARG A 255 16.18 -6.21 25.67
N HIS A 256 16.63 -5.52 24.62
CA HIS A 256 15.78 -4.89 23.59
C HIS A 256 14.78 -3.86 24.11
N SER A 257 15.04 -3.29 25.29
CA SER A 257 14.18 -2.28 25.89
C SER A 257 13.89 -1.16 24.87
N LEU A 258 14.91 -0.62 24.19
CA LEU A 258 14.76 0.55 23.29
C LEU A 258 13.86 0.26 22.10
N LEU A 259 14.05 -0.91 21.53
CA LEU A 259 13.23 -1.40 20.44
C LEU A 259 11.76 -1.50 20.88
N ARG A 260 11.48 -2.08 22.05
CA ARG A 260 10.11 -2.16 22.60
C ARG A 260 9.50 -0.79 22.83
N ALA A 261 10.27 0.14 23.39
CA ALA A 261 9.79 1.50 23.64
C ALA A 261 9.51 2.26 22.33
N CYS A 262 10.35 2.12 21.31
CA CYS A 262 10.12 2.71 19.99
C CYS A 262 8.81 2.21 19.36
N PHE A 263 8.58 0.89 19.33
CA PHE A 263 7.33 0.33 18.83
C PHE A 263 6.12 0.76 19.67
N ARG A 264 6.26 0.82 21.00
CA ARG A 264 5.18 1.25 21.88
C ARG A 264 4.85 2.74 21.71
N THR A 265 5.87 3.57 21.50
CA THR A 265 5.72 5.02 21.27
C THR A 265 4.97 5.28 19.96
N HIS A 266 5.25 4.50 18.92
CA HIS A 266 4.70 4.67 17.58
C HIS A 266 3.61 3.63 17.23
N LEU A 267 2.97 3.05 18.25
CA LEU A 267 1.97 1.97 18.10
C LEU A 267 0.75 2.37 17.26
N SER A 268 0.49 3.66 17.08
CA SER A 268 -0.59 4.14 16.19
C SER A 268 -0.23 4.13 14.70
N THR A 269 1.07 4.16 14.37
CA THR A 269 1.57 4.28 12.98
C THR A 269 2.18 2.97 12.48
N PHE A 270 2.65 2.10 13.36
CA PHE A 270 3.13 0.78 12.96
C PHE A 270 2.03 -0.11 12.31
N PRO A 271 0.87 -0.33 12.94
CA PRO A 271 -0.17 -1.18 12.35
C PRO A 271 -0.90 -0.52 11.17
N SER A 272 -0.78 0.80 10.96
CA SER A 272 -1.49 1.48 9.86
C SER A 272 -1.02 1.04 8.46
N ALA A 273 0.21 0.55 8.33
CA ALA A 273 0.74 0.01 7.08
C ALA A 273 0.35 -1.46 6.82
N MET A 274 -0.13 -2.20 7.84
CA MET A 274 -0.39 -3.65 7.70
C MET A 274 -1.58 -3.95 6.79
N LEU A 275 -2.70 -3.26 6.98
CA LEU A 275 -3.90 -3.47 6.16
C LEU A 275 -3.65 -3.10 4.68
N PRO A 276 -3.06 -1.93 4.34
CA PRO A 276 -2.66 -1.65 2.96
C PRO A 276 -1.73 -2.70 2.35
N ARG A 277 -0.77 -3.25 3.11
CA ARG A 277 0.11 -4.33 2.62
C ARG A 277 -0.65 -5.61 2.28
N LEU A 278 -1.63 -5.99 3.10
CA LEU A 278 -2.53 -7.12 2.80
C LEU A 278 -3.39 -6.86 1.57
N CYS A 279 -3.86 -5.63 1.37
CA CYS A 279 -4.59 -5.27 0.15
C CYS A 279 -3.68 -5.38 -1.09
N VAL A 280 -2.39 -4.99 -1.00
CA VAL A 280 -1.41 -5.20 -2.06
C VAL A 280 -1.29 -6.68 -2.41
N THR A 281 -1.18 -7.57 -1.41
CA THR A 281 -1.21 -9.03 -1.62
C THR A 281 -2.48 -9.46 -2.36
N ALA A 282 -3.65 -9.07 -1.87
CA ALA A 282 -4.93 -9.47 -2.45
C ALA A 282 -5.07 -9.04 -3.93
N PHE A 283 -4.75 -7.79 -4.25
CA PHE A 283 -4.79 -7.30 -5.65
C PHE A 283 -3.71 -7.93 -6.53
N THR A 284 -2.56 -8.30 -5.95
CA THR A 284 -1.48 -8.97 -6.70
C THR A 284 -1.90 -10.38 -7.10
N PHE A 285 -2.45 -11.16 -6.15
CA PHE A 285 -2.93 -12.52 -6.41
C PHE A 285 -4.26 -12.58 -7.16
N ALA A 286 -5.00 -11.48 -7.29
CA ALA A 286 -6.15 -11.42 -8.19
C ALA A 286 -5.74 -11.51 -9.68
N GLN A 287 -4.53 -11.08 -10.04
CA GLN A 287 -4.09 -11.00 -11.44
C GLN A 287 -4.02 -12.37 -12.14
N PRO A 288 -3.41 -13.43 -11.56
CA PRO A 288 -3.41 -14.76 -12.18
C PRO A 288 -4.81 -15.31 -12.49
N PHE A 289 -5.81 -15.03 -11.64
CA PHE A 289 -7.20 -15.43 -11.90
C PHE A 289 -7.83 -14.65 -13.05
N LEU A 290 -7.55 -13.35 -13.14
CA LEU A 290 -7.99 -12.53 -14.27
C LEU A 290 -7.34 -13.00 -15.57
N VAL A 291 -6.03 -13.30 -15.57
CA VAL A 291 -5.32 -13.88 -16.72
C VAL A 291 -5.97 -15.19 -17.15
N ASN A 292 -6.25 -16.11 -16.22
CA ASN A 292 -6.93 -17.38 -16.52
C ASN A 292 -8.27 -17.14 -17.23
N THR A 293 -9.06 -16.23 -16.66
CA THR A 293 -10.40 -15.89 -17.17
C THR A 293 -10.32 -15.23 -18.54
N THR A 294 -9.35 -14.33 -18.75
CA THR A 294 -9.12 -13.68 -20.05
C THR A 294 -8.75 -14.69 -21.12
N ILE A 295 -7.86 -15.63 -20.84
CA ILE A 295 -7.44 -16.63 -21.84
C ILE A 295 -8.60 -17.57 -22.18
N LYS A 296 -9.37 -18.01 -21.17
CA LYS A 296 -10.56 -18.82 -21.39
C LYS A 296 -11.61 -18.10 -22.25
N LEU A 297 -11.83 -16.80 -21.98
CA LEU A 297 -12.78 -15.98 -22.72
C LEU A 297 -12.35 -15.76 -24.16
N VAL A 298 -11.07 -15.48 -24.41
CA VAL A 298 -10.52 -15.30 -25.77
C VAL A 298 -10.55 -16.61 -26.56
N GLY A 299 -10.45 -17.76 -25.89
CA GLY A 299 -10.58 -19.07 -26.52
C GLY A 299 -12.02 -19.48 -26.86
N ASP A 300 -13.02 -18.81 -26.30
CA ASP A 300 -14.44 -19.11 -26.50
C ASP A 300 -15.03 -18.29 -27.67
N LYS A 301 -15.48 -18.99 -28.72
CA LYS A 301 -16.07 -18.36 -29.91
C LYS A 301 -17.48 -17.80 -29.67
N ASN A 302 -18.14 -18.21 -28.59
CA ASN A 302 -19.52 -17.83 -28.25
C ASN A 302 -19.60 -17.01 -26.96
N ALA A 303 -18.51 -16.33 -26.61
CA ALA A 303 -18.43 -15.54 -25.39
C ALA A 303 -19.51 -14.45 -25.33
N ASN A 304 -20.12 -14.28 -24.15
CA ASN A 304 -21.11 -13.24 -23.92
C ASN A 304 -20.42 -11.87 -23.76
N VAL A 305 -20.83 -10.87 -24.57
CA VAL A 305 -20.33 -9.49 -24.56
C VAL A 305 -20.32 -8.85 -23.15
N TYR A 306 -21.27 -9.23 -22.28
CA TYR A 306 -21.30 -8.71 -20.91
C TYR A 306 -20.15 -9.23 -20.04
N HIS A 307 -19.70 -10.47 -20.26
CA HIS A 307 -18.52 -11.01 -19.56
C HIS A 307 -17.23 -10.32 -20.01
N GLU A 308 -17.10 -9.97 -21.30
CA GLU A 308 -15.96 -9.23 -21.83
C GLU A 308 -15.83 -7.84 -21.19
N LYS A 309 -16.93 -7.07 -21.17
CA LYS A 309 -16.95 -5.74 -20.55
C LYS A 309 -16.72 -5.80 -19.04
N GLY A 310 -17.29 -6.82 -18.38
CA GLY A 310 -17.06 -7.08 -16.97
C GLY A 310 -15.60 -7.33 -16.62
N LEU A 311 -14.90 -8.07 -17.47
CA LEU A 311 -13.49 -8.39 -17.29
C LEU A 311 -12.58 -7.16 -17.42
N ILE A 312 -12.90 -6.23 -18.34
CA ILE A 312 -12.21 -4.94 -18.44
C ILE A 312 -12.36 -4.14 -17.13
N GLY A 313 -13.57 -4.09 -16.60
CA GLY A 313 -13.85 -3.45 -15.29
C GLY A 313 -13.07 -4.10 -14.15
N ALA A 314 -12.98 -5.44 -14.13
CA ALA A 314 -12.22 -6.18 -13.13
C ALA A 314 -10.71 -5.86 -13.19
N TRP A 315 -10.12 -5.82 -14.39
CA TRP A 315 -8.73 -5.41 -14.57
C TRP A 315 -8.47 -3.96 -14.10
N ALA A 316 -9.36 -3.03 -14.48
CA ALA A 316 -9.26 -1.64 -14.03
C ALA A 316 -9.34 -1.52 -12.50
N LEU A 317 -10.26 -2.26 -11.86
CA LEU A 317 -10.42 -2.28 -10.41
C LEU A 317 -9.17 -2.86 -9.72
N VAL A 318 -8.62 -3.96 -10.23
CA VAL A 318 -7.44 -4.60 -9.63
C VAL A 318 -6.21 -3.71 -9.71
N TYR A 319 -5.93 -3.10 -10.87
CA TYR A 319 -4.76 -2.21 -10.99
C TYR A 319 -4.93 -0.89 -10.23
N LEU A 320 -6.13 -0.31 -10.21
CA LEU A 320 -6.41 0.88 -9.41
C LEU A 320 -6.28 0.57 -7.91
N GLY A 321 -6.85 -0.55 -7.47
CA GLY A 321 -6.74 -1.04 -6.10
C GLY A 321 -5.30 -1.30 -5.68
N LEU A 322 -4.50 -1.90 -6.57
CA LEU A 322 -3.07 -2.12 -6.36
C LEU A 322 -2.32 -0.79 -6.22
N ALA A 323 -2.57 0.18 -7.10
CA ALA A 323 -1.93 1.49 -7.05
C ALA A 323 -2.26 2.25 -5.75
N VAL A 324 -3.54 2.28 -5.36
CA VAL A 324 -4.00 2.92 -4.12
C VAL A 324 -3.41 2.24 -2.89
N SER A 325 -3.46 0.90 -2.83
CA SER A 325 -2.97 0.12 -1.69
C SER A 325 -1.46 0.26 -1.53
N ARG A 326 -0.71 0.21 -2.64
CA ARG A 326 0.75 0.38 -2.64
C ARG A 326 1.14 1.79 -2.23
N SER A 327 0.42 2.82 -2.71
CA SER A 327 0.66 4.20 -2.27
C SER A 327 0.43 4.37 -0.77
N LEU A 328 -0.70 3.90 -0.24
CA LEU A 328 -1.01 3.94 1.20
C LEU A 328 0.02 3.18 2.04
N TYR A 329 0.41 1.98 1.60
CA TYR A 329 1.41 1.16 2.26
C TYR A 329 2.74 1.92 2.39
N THR A 330 3.28 2.40 1.26
CA THR A 330 4.56 3.11 1.23
C THR A 330 4.49 4.41 2.04
N TYR A 331 3.38 5.14 1.97
CA TYR A 331 3.16 6.36 2.72
C TYR A 331 3.20 6.13 4.24
N GLU A 332 2.42 5.18 4.75
CA GLU A 332 2.35 4.89 6.19
C GLU A 332 3.66 4.27 6.71
N ALA A 333 4.27 3.35 5.95
CA ALA A 333 5.57 2.76 6.29
C ALA A 333 6.68 3.82 6.38
N SER A 334 6.76 4.72 5.39
CA SER A 334 7.74 5.81 5.37
C SER A 334 7.53 6.79 6.54
N ARG A 335 6.28 7.07 6.90
CA ARG A 335 5.97 7.91 8.06
C ARG A 335 6.37 7.25 9.37
N PHE A 336 6.18 5.94 9.52
CA PHE A 336 6.65 5.19 10.68
C PHE A 336 8.18 5.28 10.82
N VAL A 337 8.92 4.98 9.74
CA VAL A 337 10.39 5.04 9.70
C VAL A 337 10.89 6.46 10.00
N THR A 338 10.26 7.48 9.44
CA THR A 338 10.61 8.89 9.68
C THR A 338 10.44 9.28 11.15
N LYS A 339 9.34 8.86 11.80
CA LYS A 339 9.12 9.10 13.24
C LYS A 339 10.17 8.41 14.10
N LEU A 340 10.48 7.16 13.79
CA LEU A 340 11.50 6.40 14.49
C LEU A 340 12.87 7.08 14.39
N ARG A 341 13.29 7.41 13.17
CA ARG A 341 14.56 8.10 12.90
C ARG A 341 14.64 9.44 13.62
N GLY A 342 13.61 10.28 13.49
CA GLY A 342 13.56 11.60 14.12
C GLY A 342 13.57 11.52 15.66
N GLY A 343 12.90 10.52 16.24
CA GLY A 343 12.91 10.28 17.68
C GLY A 343 14.27 9.82 18.20
N LEU A 344 14.92 8.88 17.51
CA LEU A 344 16.23 8.35 17.89
C LEU A 344 17.34 9.42 17.79
N ILE A 345 17.39 10.19 16.69
CA ILE A 345 18.39 11.26 16.54
C ILE A 345 18.23 12.30 17.65
N ALA A 346 16.99 12.69 17.95
CA ALA A 346 16.71 13.66 19.00
C ALA A 346 17.07 13.16 20.41
N LEU A 347 16.94 11.84 20.65
CA LEU A 347 17.33 11.20 21.91
C LEU A 347 18.85 11.17 22.07
N VAL A 348 19.58 10.77 21.02
CA VAL A 348 21.05 10.79 21.03
C VAL A 348 21.56 12.21 21.24
N TYR A 349 20.98 13.19 20.53
CA TYR A 349 21.37 14.59 20.65
C TYR A 349 21.18 15.13 22.06
N GLN A 350 20.04 14.86 22.69
CA GLN A 350 19.82 15.23 24.09
C GLN A 350 20.85 14.57 25.01
N ARG A 351 21.15 13.29 24.79
CA ARG A 351 22.12 12.58 25.63
C ARG A 351 23.53 13.16 25.50
N CYS A 352 23.92 13.64 24.32
CA CYS A 352 25.21 14.31 24.11
C CYS A 352 25.34 15.62 24.88
N LEU A 353 24.22 16.31 25.14
CA LEU A 353 24.21 17.55 25.93
C LEU A 353 24.27 17.30 27.46
N GLU A 354 23.96 16.07 27.90
CA GLU A 354 23.90 15.70 29.33
C GLU A 354 25.10 14.89 29.80
N ILE A 355 25.83 14.23 28.88
CA ILE A 355 27.01 13.43 29.19
C ILE A 355 28.20 14.34 29.51
N ARG A 356 28.98 13.97 30.52
CA ARG A 356 30.26 14.62 30.81
C ARG A 356 31.29 14.16 29.78
N ALA A 357 32.19 15.05 29.36
CA ALA A 357 33.26 14.71 28.41
C ALA A 357 34.12 13.51 28.86
N ALA A 358 34.30 13.30 30.17
CA ALA A 358 35.03 12.16 30.72
C ALA A 358 34.30 10.81 30.54
N ASP A 359 32.97 10.85 30.38
CA ASP A 359 32.12 9.68 30.18
C ASP A 359 31.78 9.47 28.70
N GLU A 360 32.35 10.29 27.80
CA GLU A 360 32.20 10.18 26.36
C GLU A 360 33.01 8.97 25.88
N GLY A 361 32.34 7.82 25.79
CA GLY A 361 32.96 6.58 25.33
C GLY A 361 33.47 6.68 23.89
N ASN A 362 34.11 5.60 23.40
CA ASN A 362 34.74 5.57 22.07
C ASN A 362 33.78 5.67 20.87
N VAL A 363 32.46 5.75 21.09
CA VAL A 363 31.45 5.79 20.03
C VAL A 363 31.10 7.25 19.74
N SER A 364 31.47 7.73 18.55
CA SER A 364 31.14 9.08 18.12
C SER A 364 29.63 9.25 17.99
N ALA A 365 29.07 10.26 18.65
CA ALA A 365 27.66 10.62 18.52
C ALA A 365 27.26 10.89 17.05
N VAL A 366 28.18 11.44 16.24
CA VAL A 366 27.97 11.69 14.82
C VAL A 366 27.84 10.37 14.05
N THR A 367 28.64 9.35 14.39
CA THR A 367 28.50 8.01 13.79
C THR A 367 27.19 7.35 14.19
N LEU A 368 26.76 7.51 15.45
CA LEU A 368 25.48 6.97 15.92
C LEU A 368 24.29 7.64 15.20
N MET A 369 24.30 8.98 15.09
CA MET A 369 23.24 9.74 14.41
C MET A 369 23.22 9.52 12.89
N GLY A 370 24.40 9.32 12.29
CA GLY A 370 24.57 9.09 10.86
C GLY A 370 24.36 7.63 10.47
N THR A 371 25.38 6.81 10.66
CA THR A 371 25.42 5.45 10.09
C THR A 371 24.51 4.46 10.80
N ASP A 372 24.47 4.48 12.14
CA ASP A 372 23.74 3.46 12.89
C ASP A 372 22.22 3.67 12.85
N ILE A 373 21.75 4.89 13.08
CA ILE A 373 20.32 5.19 12.98
C ILE A 373 19.82 5.03 11.54
N GLU A 374 20.61 5.38 10.52
CA GLU A 374 20.22 5.14 9.13
C GLU A 374 20.07 3.64 8.86
N ARG A 375 21.00 2.80 9.34
CA ARG A 375 20.87 1.33 9.23
C ARG A 375 19.60 0.80 9.91
N ILE A 376 19.25 1.33 11.09
CA ILE A 376 17.99 0.99 11.76
C ILE A 376 16.79 1.42 10.91
N ALA A 377 16.80 2.66 10.37
CA ALA A 377 15.72 3.17 9.55
C ALA A 377 15.51 2.33 8.28
N SER A 378 16.59 1.99 7.56
CA SER A 378 16.53 1.12 6.38
C SER A 378 16.02 -0.28 6.71
N ALA A 379 16.45 -0.88 7.83
CA ALA A 379 15.96 -2.18 8.26
C ALA A 379 14.45 -2.15 8.59
N MET A 380 13.99 -1.07 9.23
CA MET A 380 12.58 -0.90 9.59
C MET A 380 11.68 -0.64 8.37
N GLN A 381 12.23 -0.12 7.28
CA GLN A 381 11.50 0.02 6.01
C GLN A 381 11.13 -1.33 5.38
N LEU A 382 11.95 -2.36 5.59
CA LEU A 382 11.72 -3.73 5.08
C LEU A 382 10.85 -4.59 6.00
N LEU A 383 10.58 -4.13 7.22
CA LEU A 383 9.93 -4.95 8.25
C LEU A 383 8.55 -5.45 7.83
N HIS A 384 7.73 -4.59 7.21
CA HIS A 384 6.42 -5.00 6.72
C HIS A 384 6.49 -5.87 5.46
N GLU A 385 7.55 -5.72 4.68
CA GLU A 385 7.80 -6.55 3.52
C GLU A 385 8.15 -7.98 3.96
N THR A 386 8.93 -8.16 5.03
CA THR A 386 9.36 -9.48 5.48
C THR A 386 8.18 -10.42 5.80
N TRP A 387 7.23 -9.99 6.64
CA TRP A 387 6.07 -10.84 6.95
C TRP A 387 5.06 -10.89 5.80
N GLY A 388 4.94 -9.81 5.01
CA GLY A 388 4.09 -9.76 3.82
C GLY A 388 4.53 -10.77 2.77
N SER A 389 5.83 -10.86 2.50
CA SER A 389 6.43 -11.84 1.59
C SER A 389 6.19 -13.27 2.04
N LEU A 390 6.22 -13.57 3.35
CA LEU A 390 5.89 -14.91 3.85
C LEU A 390 4.43 -15.30 3.53
N VAL A 391 3.51 -14.34 3.67
CA VAL A 391 2.10 -14.54 3.28
C VAL A 391 1.99 -14.72 1.77
N ASP A 392 2.69 -13.91 0.98
CA ASP A 392 2.68 -14.01 -0.48
C ASP A 392 3.22 -15.37 -0.95
N ILE A 393 4.34 -15.84 -0.40
CA ILE A 393 4.93 -17.16 -0.70
C ILE A 393 3.94 -18.28 -0.36
N ALA A 394 3.29 -18.22 0.81
CA ALA A 394 2.32 -19.24 1.22
C ALA A 394 1.12 -19.31 0.26
N ILE A 395 0.57 -18.15 -0.13
CA ILE A 395 -0.55 -18.07 -1.07
C ILE A 395 -0.11 -18.55 -2.47
N ALA A 396 1.06 -18.12 -2.95
CA ALA A 396 1.58 -18.53 -4.25
C ALA A 396 1.81 -20.05 -4.32
N CYS A 397 2.39 -20.64 -3.28
CA CYS A 397 2.59 -22.07 -3.17
C CYS A 397 1.26 -22.83 -3.23
N TRP A 398 0.28 -22.41 -2.43
CA TRP A 398 -1.06 -23.03 -2.41
C TRP A 398 -1.77 -22.92 -3.76
N LEU A 399 -1.71 -21.76 -4.43
CA LEU A 399 -2.33 -21.58 -5.75
C LEU A 399 -1.61 -22.36 -6.85
N LEU A 400 -0.28 -22.45 -6.78
CA LEU A 400 0.52 -23.17 -7.77
C LEU A 400 0.32 -24.69 -7.63
N GLU A 401 0.23 -25.21 -6.41
CA GLU A 401 -0.11 -26.61 -6.14
C GLU A 401 -1.46 -26.97 -6.79
N ARG A 402 -2.47 -26.12 -6.64
CA ARG A 402 -3.78 -26.34 -7.29
C ARG A 402 -3.72 -26.33 -8.81
N GLN A 403 -2.70 -25.71 -9.41
CA GLN A 403 -2.58 -25.58 -10.85
C GLN A 403 -1.67 -26.64 -11.48
N LEU A 404 -0.63 -27.12 -10.78
CA LEU A 404 0.40 -28.01 -11.34
C LEU A 404 0.74 -29.21 -10.44
N PHE A 405 -0.05 -29.47 -9.40
CA PHE A 405 0.19 -30.52 -8.42
C PHE A 405 1.60 -30.43 -7.83
N LEU A 406 2.33 -31.56 -7.75
CA LEU A 406 3.67 -31.66 -7.18
C LEU A 406 4.75 -30.88 -7.95
N ALA A 407 4.49 -30.42 -9.17
CA ALA A 407 5.46 -29.60 -9.90
C ALA A 407 5.71 -28.25 -9.22
N CYS A 408 4.83 -27.80 -8.31
CA CYS A 408 5.03 -26.60 -7.50
C CYS A 408 6.28 -26.65 -6.60
N LEU A 409 6.85 -27.84 -6.36
CA LEU A 409 8.07 -28.03 -5.58
C LEU A 409 9.35 -27.63 -6.35
N ALA A 410 9.33 -27.72 -7.69
CA ALA A 410 10.47 -27.37 -8.53
C ALA A 410 10.96 -25.91 -8.33
N PRO A 411 10.09 -24.87 -8.40
CA PRO A 411 10.51 -23.50 -8.19
C PRO A 411 10.96 -23.25 -6.74
N ILE A 412 10.33 -23.90 -5.75
CA ILE A 412 10.69 -23.78 -4.33
C ILE A 412 12.11 -24.33 -4.09
N ALA A 413 12.38 -25.55 -4.55
CA ALA A 413 13.68 -26.19 -4.42
C ALA A 413 14.77 -25.35 -5.10
N LEU A 414 14.47 -24.82 -6.30
CA LEU A 414 15.40 -23.98 -7.04
C LEU A 414 15.70 -22.69 -6.28
N VAL A 415 14.70 -21.97 -5.78
CA VAL A 415 14.90 -20.76 -4.96
C VAL A 415 15.77 -21.06 -3.74
N LEU A 416 15.50 -22.14 -2.99
CA LEU A 416 16.28 -22.51 -1.81
C LEU A 416 17.75 -22.79 -2.12
N VAL A 417 18.03 -23.50 -3.22
CA VAL A 417 19.40 -23.77 -3.68
C VAL A 417 20.12 -22.47 -4.02
N PHE A 418 19.49 -21.58 -4.79
CA PHE A 418 20.09 -20.31 -5.18
C PHE A 418 20.26 -19.35 -4.00
N ILE A 419 19.38 -19.35 -3.00
CA ILE A 419 19.57 -18.63 -1.74
C ILE A 419 20.82 -19.14 -1.01
N GLY A 420 21.00 -20.47 -0.91
CA GLY A 420 22.18 -21.07 -0.27
C GLY A 420 23.49 -20.64 -0.94
N ILE A 421 23.55 -20.72 -2.27
CA ILE A 421 24.72 -20.30 -3.05
C ILE A 421 24.97 -18.80 -2.92
N THR A 422 23.92 -17.99 -3.05
CA THR A 422 24.01 -16.52 -2.97
C THR A 422 24.47 -16.05 -1.58
N SER A 423 24.01 -16.72 -0.51
CA SER A 423 24.42 -16.42 0.86
C SER A 423 25.94 -16.57 1.06
N GLN A 424 26.51 -17.67 0.57
CA GLN A 424 27.96 -17.91 0.66
C GLN A 424 28.77 -16.86 -0.13
N ILE A 425 28.32 -16.52 -1.34
CA ILE A 425 28.97 -15.51 -2.18
C ILE A 425 28.84 -14.12 -1.56
N SER A 426 27.69 -13.79 -0.94
CA SER A 426 27.48 -12.51 -0.26
C SER A 426 28.52 -12.23 0.82
N VAL A 427 28.90 -13.26 1.61
CA VAL A 427 29.99 -13.14 2.60
C VAL A 427 31.33 -12.82 1.92
N ALA A 428 31.63 -13.44 0.78
CA ALA A 428 32.84 -13.13 0.02
C ALA A 428 32.79 -11.71 -0.59
N THR A 429 31.63 -11.28 -1.09
CA THR A 429 31.38 -9.94 -1.62
C THR A 429 31.64 -8.88 -0.56
N GLN A 430 31.14 -9.09 0.67
CA GLN A 430 31.39 -8.17 1.79
C GLN A 430 32.89 -8.05 2.11
N ARG A 431 33.62 -9.17 2.19
CA ARG A 431 35.07 -9.15 2.45
C ARG A 431 35.83 -8.41 1.34
N ALA A 432 35.46 -8.64 0.08
CA ALA A 432 36.06 -7.95 -1.06
C ALA A 432 35.74 -6.44 -1.06
N GLN A 433 34.52 -6.06 -0.65
CA GLN A 433 34.12 -4.67 -0.50
C GLN A 433 34.96 -3.95 0.57
N VAL A 434 35.18 -4.57 1.73
CA VAL A 434 36.02 -4.01 2.80
C VAL A 434 37.46 -3.80 2.29
N ALA A 435 38.06 -4.82 1.69
CA ALA A 435 39.43 -4.72 1.16
C ALA A 435 39.56 -3.62 0.07
N TRP A 436 38.53 -3.43 -0.76
CA TRP A 436 38.50 -2.34 -1.73
C TRP A 436 38.38 -0.97 -1.05
N ILE A 437 37.49 -0.82 -0.06
CA ILE A 437 37.31 0.43 0.70
C ILE A 437 38.60 0.84 1.42
N GLU A 438 39.35 -0.12 1.98
CA GLU A 438 40.65 0.14 2.59
C GLU A 438 41.62 0.81 1.59
N LYS A 439 41.70 0.31 0.35
CA LYS A 439 42.55 0.89 -0.71
C LYS A 439 42.04 2.24 -1.19
N VAL A 440 40.72 2.46 -1.21
CA VAL A 440 40.13 3.78 -1.47
C VAL A 440 40.56 4.77 -0.37
N GLN A 441 40.46 4.39 0.89
CA GLN A 441 40.84 5.22 2.04
C GLN A 441 42.33 5.54 2.05
N GLU A 442 43.19 4.57 1.76
CA GLU A 442 44.65 4.77 1.62
C GLU A 442 44.98 5.81 0.55
N ARG A 443 44.37 5.70 -0.65
CA ARG A 443 44.55 6.67 -1.73
C ARG A 443 44.05 8.06 -1.34
N LEU A 444 42.86 8.16 -0.76
CA LEU A 444 42.25 9.44 -0.38
C LEU A 444 43.07 10.14 0.70
N ARG A 445 43.51 9.41 1.73
CA ARG A 445 44.37 9.96 2.80
C ARG A 445 45.69 10.49 2.21
N THR A 446 46.33 9.71 1.33
CA THR A 446 47.59 10.11 0.71
C THR A 446 47.41 11.34 -0.19
N THR A 447 46.35 11.36 -0.98
CA THR A 447 46.02 12.48 -1.88
C THR A 447 45.75 13.76 -1.08
N ALA A 448 45.00 13.67 0.03
CA ALA A 448 44.71 14.80 0.90
C ALA A 448 45.99 15.37 1.54
N SER A 449 46.88 14.50 2.03
CA SER A 449 48.18 14.93 2.58
C SER A 449 49.04 15.65 1.54
N LEU A 450 49.15 15.10 0.33
CA LEU A 450 49.96 15.69 -0.75
C LEU A 450 49.38 17.00 -1.26
N LEU A 451 48.05 17.15 -1.30
CA LEU A 451 47.40 18.41 -1.63
C LEU A 451 47.65 19.48 -0.56
N GLY A 452 47.71 19.09 0.71
CA GLY A 452 48.09 19.98 1.81
C GLY A 452 49.48 20.61 1.60
N ASP A 453 50.43 19.82 1.10
CA ASP A 453 51.82 20.23 0.87
C ASP A 453 52.14 20.57 -0.60
N ILE A 454 51.13 20.94 -1.39
CA ILE A 454 51.28 21.13 -2.85
C ILE A 454 52.36 22.14 -3.25
N LYS A 455 52.57 23.17 -2.42
CA LYS A 455 53.59 24.19 -2.64
C LYS A 455 55.00 23.61 -2.53
N ALA A 456 55.27 22.82 -1.49
CA ALA A 456 56.56 22.18 -1.28
C ALA A 456 56.88 21.18 -2.41
N ILE A 457 55.89 20.39 -2.82
CA ILE A 457 56.02 19.43 -3.92
C ILE A 457 56.40 20.15 -5.23
N LYS A 458 55.78 21.30 -5.53
CA LYS A 458 56.11 22.11 -6.72
C LYS A 458 57.50 22.74 -6.62
N MET A 459 57.88 23.26 -5.46
CA MET A 459 59.20 23.86 -5.22
C MET A 459 60.34 22.85 -5.38
N LEU A 460 60.11 21.59 -5.01
CA LEU A 460 61.08 20.50 -5.14
C LEU A 460 61.06 19.84 -6.53
N ALA A 461 60.24 20.32 -7.47
CA ALA A 461 60.05 19.71 -8.80
C ALA A 461 59.64 18.22 -8.76
N LEU A 462 58.95 17.78 -7.70
CA LEU A 462 58.44 16.42 -7.52
C LEU A 462 57.03 16.09 -8.09
N PRO A 463 56.30 16.93 -8.86
CA PRO A 463 54.95 16.57 -9.33
C PRO A 463 54.88 15.23 -10.07
N HIS A 464 55.89 14.88 -10.86
CA HIS A 464 55.92 13.60 -11.57
C HIS A 464 56.00 12.41 -10.60
N VAL A 465 56.84 12.49 -9.56
CA VAL A 465 57.00 11.43 -8.56
C VAL A 465 55.69 11.19 -7.82
N VAL A 466 55.03 12.28 -7.41
CA VAL A 466 53.73 12.26 -6.75
C VAL A 466 52.65 11.66 -7.67
N SER A 467 52.64 12.04 -8.94
CA SER A 467 51.72 11.49 -9.93
C SER A 467 51.89 9.97 -10.07
N LEU A 468 53.12 9.47 -10.10
CA LEU A 468 53.42 8.05 -10.22
C LEU A 468 52.98 7.27 -8.97
N LEU A 469 53.24 7.82 -7.77
CA LEU A 469 52.76 7.27 -6.50
C LEU A 469 51.22 7.14 -6.48
N LEU A 470 50.51 8.22 -6.81
CA LEU A 470 49.04 8.22 -6.84
C LEU A 470 48.48 7.27 -7.90
N THR A 471 49.15 7.16 -9.06
CA THR A 471 48.78 6.21 -10.12
C THR A 471 48.94 4.76 -9.66
N ASN A 472 50.00 4.45 -8.91
CA ASN A 472 50.18 3.11 -8.34
C ASN A 472 49.12 2.78 -7.28
N LEU A 473 48.81 3.72 -6.39
CA LEU A 473 47.71 3.56 -5.42
C LEU A 473 46.37 3.34 -6.15
N ARG A 474 46.11 4.10 -7.23
CA ARG A 474 44.92 3.94 -8.06
C ARG A 474 44.88 2.58 -8.76
N ARG A 475 46.01 2.07 -9.26
CA ARG A 475 46.09 0.74 -9.88
C ARG A 475 45.78 -0.37 -8.86
N ASN A 476 46.27 -0.24 -7.64
CA ASN A 476 45.96 -1.17 -6.54
C ASN A 476 44.48 -1.10 -6.13
N GLU A 477 43.90 0.10 -6.07
CA GLU A 477 42.46 0.31 -5.85
C GLU A 477 41.62 -0.36 -6.95
N ILE A 478 41.98 -0.19 -8.22
CA ILE A 478 41.26 -0.80 -9.35
C ILE A 478 41.38 -2.33 -9.31
N LYS A 479 42.57 -2.87 -9.03
CA LYS A 479 42.80 -4.32 -8.93
C LYS A 479 41.93 -4.96 -7.84
N THR A 480 41.83 -4.33 -6.67
CA THR A 480 40.97 -4.81 -5.58
C THR A 480 39.48 -4.62 -5.88
N SER A 481 39.10 -3.50 -6.52
CA SER A 481 37.73 -3.26 -6.96
C SER A 481 37.23 -4.30 -7.97
N LYS A 482 38.10 -4.80 -8.85
CA LYS A 482 37.76 -5.83 -9.86
C LYS A 482 37.16 -7.07 -9.21
N LYS A 483 37.79 -7.61 -8.17
CA LYS A 483 37.29 -8.79 -7.44
C LYS A 483 35.93 -8.55 -6.81
N PHE A 484 35.71 -7.39 -6.18
CA PHE A 484 34.39 -7.03 -5.64
C PHE A 484 33.32 -6.97 -6.74
N ARG A 485 33.63 -6.35 -7.88
CA ARG A 485 32.69 -6.23 -9.00
C ARG A 485 32.37 -7.57 -9.65
N GLU A 486 33.34 -8.46 -9.80
CA GLU A 486 33.12 -9.82 -10.31
C GLU A 486 32.16 -10.60 -9.40
N LEU A 487 32.36 -10.52 -8.08
CA LEU A 487 31.45 -11.14 -7.11
C LEU A 487 30.06 -10.50 -7.12
N LEU A 488 29.97 -9.18 -7.26
CA LEU A 488 28.70 -8.47 -7.40
C LEU A 488 27.93 -8.92 -8.65
N VAL A 489 28.60 -9.05 -9.79
CA VAL A 489 27.99 -9.58 -11.02
C VAL A 489 27.51 -11.01 -10.81
N ALA A 490 28.31 -11.86 -10.15
CA ALA A 490 27.91 -13.23 -9.82
C ALA A 490 26.66 -13.25 -8.92
N THR A 491 26.61 -12.42 -7.88
CA THR A 491 25.43 -12.28 -7.00
C THR A 491 24.20 -11.83 -7.78
N LEU A 492 24.32 -10.84 -8.67
CA LEU A 492 23.20 -10.38 -9.50
C LEU A 492 22.68 -11.47 -10.44
N MET A 493 23.58 -12.18 -11.13
CA MET A 493 23.21 -13.29 -12.01
C MET A 493 22.50 -14.40 -11.25
N LEU A 494 23.04 -14.82 -10.11
CA LEU A 494 22.41 -15.82 -9.25
C LEU A 494 21.04 -15.38 -8.73
N SER A 495 20.88 -14.10 -8.36
CA SER A 495 19.59 -13.59 -7.87
C SER A 495 18.49 -13.57 -8.93
N LEU A 496 18.84 -13.35 -10.20
CA LEU A 496 17.88 -13.31 -11.31
C LEU A 496 17.63 -14.68 -11.94
N THR A 497 18.49 -15.67 -11.66
CA THR A 497 18.38 -17.00 -12.27
C THR A 497 17.08 -17.72 -11.86
N PRO A 498 16.65 -17.74 -10.59
CA PRO A 498 15.39 -18.38 -10.21
C PRO A 498 14.18 -17.85 -10.97
N LEU A 499 14.06 -16.53 -11.13
CA LEU A 499 12.93 -15.93 -11.84
C LEU A 499 12.81 -16.43 -13.30
N ASN A 500 13.94 -16.68 -13.96
CA ASN A 500 13.97 -17.11 -15.36
C ASN A 500 13.96 -18.64 -15.54
N LEU A 501 14.63 -19.37 -14.65
CA LEU A 501 14.78 -20.82 -14.75
C LEU A 501 13.62 -21.59 -14.10
N ALA A 502 12.99 -21.02 -13.08
CA ALA A 502 11.88 -21.66 -12.37
C ALA A 502 10.72 -22.04 -13.31
N PRO A 503 10.23 -21.19 -14.24
CA PRO A 503 9.19 -21.59 -15.17
C PRO A 503 9.57 -22.80 -16.03
N ALA A 504 10.78 -22.79 -16.60
CA ALA A 504 11.27 -23.87 -17.45
C ALA A 504 11.37 -25.19 -16.67
N ALA A 505 11.96 -25.16 -15.48
CA ALA A 505 12.06 -26.32 -14.60
C ALA A 505 10.67 -26.84 -14.18
N THR A 506 9.77 -25.95 -13.79
CA THR A 506 8.42 -26.29 -13.35
C THR A 506 7.62 -26.98 -14.46
N PHE A 507 7.65 -26.42 -15.68
CA PHE A 507 6.95 -27.02 -16.81
C PHE A 507 7.58 -28.32 -17.28
N ALA A 508 8.90 -28.46 -17.21
CA ALA A 508 9.57 -29.74 -17.48
C ALA A 508 9.12 -30.84 -16.50
N VAL A 509 9.11 -30.54 -15.20
CA VAL A 509 8.61 -31.48 -14.17
C VAL A 509 7.13 -31.79 -14.39
N TYR A 510 6.30 -30.79 -14.71
CA TYR A 510 4.88 -31.00 -15.00
C TYR A 510 4.67 -31.93 -16.20
N VAL A 511 5.41 -31.75 -17.31
CA VAL A 511 5.29 -32.62 -18.49
C VAL A 511 5.65 -34.06 -18.14
N VAL A 512 6.71 -34.29 -17.35
CA VAL A 512 7.06 -35.64 -16.87
C VAL A 512 5.91 -36.24 -16.05
N ILE A 513 5.35 -35.49 -15.10
CA ILE A 513 4.21 -35.97 -14.29
C ILE A 513 2.98 -36.24 -15.16
N ALA A 514 2.67 -35.36 -16.11
CA ALA A 514 1.51 -35.49 -16.98
C ALA A 514 1.60 -36.74 -17.88
N VAL A 515 2.79 -37.03 -18.42
CA VAL A 515 3.01 -38.21 -19.26
C VAL A 515 2.92 -39.51 -18.48
N TYR A 516 3.51 -39.55 -17.28
CA TYR A 516 3.65 -40.81 -16.53
C TYR A 516 2.56 -41.09 -15.50
N TRP A 517 1.94 -40.06 -14.91
CA TRP A 517 1.03 -40.22 -13.76
C TRP A 517 -0.41 -39.81 -14.02
N THR A 518 -0.68 -38.63 -14.58
CA THR A 518 -2.05 -38.08 -14.63
C THR A 518 -2.73 -38.21 -15.99
N HIS A 519 -1.97 -38.37 -17.08
CA HIS A 519 -2.47 -38.39 -18.47
C HIS A 519 -3.33 -37.15 -18.83
N GLU A 520 -3.10 -36.01 -18.18
CA GLU A 520 -3.82 -34.76 -18.44
C GLU A 520 -3.12 -33.90 -19.50
N THR A 521 -3.91 -33.17 -20.28
CA THR A 521 -3.38 -32.21 -21.27
C THR A 521 -3.10 -30.86 -20.62
N PHE A 522 -2.01 -30.21 -21.03
CA PHE A 522 -1.61 -28.91 -20.50
C PHE A 522 -2.30 -27.78 -21.26
N TYR A 523 -3.24 -27.09 -20.60
CA TYR A 523 -3.98 -26.00 -21.24
C TYR A 523 -3.20 -24.67 -21.23
N THR A 524 -3.37 -23.86 -22.29
CA THR A 524 -2.75 -22.54 -22.42
C THR A 524 -3.07 -21.61 -21.24
N ALA A 525 -4.34 -21.59 -20.79
CA ALA A 525 -4.75 -20.76 -19.65
C ALA A 525 -4.01 -21.16 -18.36
N GLN A 526 -3.89 -22.46 -18.13
CA GLN A 526 -3.15 -23.04 -17.01
C GLN A 526 -1.66 -22.70 -17.08
N ALA A 527 -1.04 -22.69 -18.27
CA ALA A 527 0.36 -22.33 -18.47
C ALA A 527 0.64 -20.86 -18.08
N PHE A 528 -0.14 -19.91 -18.59
CA PHE A 528 0.06 -18.49 -18.29
C PHE A 528 -0.27 -18.13 -16.85
N THR A 529 -1.32 -18.72 -16.27
CA THR A 529 -1.64 -18.54 -14.84
C THR A 529 -0.53 -19.09 -13.96
N SER A 530 0.01 -20.27 -14.29
CA SER A 530 1.17 -20.84 -13.60
C SER A 530 2.40 -19.97 -13.71
N LEU A 531 2.70 -19.44 -14.90
CA LEU A 531 3.84 -18.55 -15.12
C LEU A 531 3.74 -17.30 -14.24
N ALA A 532 2.55 -16.70 -14.14
CA ALA A 532 2.30 -15.58 -13.26
C ALA A 532 2.51 -15.95 -11.78
N LEU A 533 1.99 -17.10 -11.34
CA LEU A 533 2.15 -17.59 -9.96
C LEU A 533 3.61 -17.91 -9.62
N ILE A 534 4.38 -18.49 -10.54
CA ILE A 534 5.81 -18.74 -10.36
C ILE A 534 6.55 -17.42 -10.18
N GLY A 535 6.26 -16.41 -11.01
CA GLY A 535 6.84 -15.08 -10.85
C GLY A 535 6.53 -14.44 -9.49
N LEU A 536 5.31 -14.62 -8.98
CA LEU A 536 4.90 -14.16 -7.65
C LEU A 536 5.55 -14.95 -6.50
N LEU A 537 5.91 -16.21 -6.73
CA LEU A 537 6.60 -17.06 -5.76
C LEU A 537 8.11 -16.75 -5.69
N THR A 538 8.74 -16.49 -6.84
CA THR A 538 10.20 -16.28 -6.94
C THR A 538 10.64 -14.83 -6.74
N GLY A 539 9.70 -13.89 -6.81
CA GLY A 539 9.98 -12.45 -6.72
C GLY A 539 10.36 -11.99 -5.30
N PRO A 540 9.54 -12.27 -4.27
CA PRO A 540 9.87 -12.03 -2.87
C PRO A 540 11.07 -12.88 -2.40
#